data_AF-S3JYB2-F1
#
_entry.id   AF-S3JYB2-F1
#
_cell.length_a   1.000
_cell.length_b   1.000
_cell.length_c   1.000
_cell.angle_alpha   90.00
_cell.angle_beta   90.00
_cell.angle_gamma   90.00
#
_symmetry.space_group_name_H-M   'P 1'
#
loop_
_entity.id
_entity.type
_entity.pdbx_description
1 polymer ?
#
loop_
_entity_poly.entity_id
_entity_poly.type
_entity_poly.pdbx_seq_one_letter_code
_entity_poly.pdbx_strand_id
1 'polypeptide(L)'
;MPYKVKHGISFEEAQTVFYDNNALLIADPEHSNKNDNRFVMLGLSFNLRLLVVCHCYREGDIIRIISARKATKTEGKQYGGQL
;
A
#
# COMPACT_ATOMS: atom_id res chain seq x y z
N MET A 1 -23.05 6.67 -0.65
CA MET A 1 -22.45 6.72 -2.01
C MET A 1 -21.33 5.69 -2.05
N PRO A 2 -21.42 4.60 -2.82
CA PRO A 2 -20.39 3.57 -2.79
C PRO A 2 -19.12 4.14 -3.40
N TYR A 3 -18.03 4.13 -2.62
CA TYR A 3 -16.76 4.75 -2.98
C TYR A 3 -16.23 4.13 -4.28
N LYS A 4 -16.00 5.00 -5.29
CA LYS A 4 -15.67 4.61 -6.66
C LYS A 4 -14.33 3.87 -6.69
N VAL A 5 -14.36 2.59 -7.04
CA VAL A 5 -13.19 1.72 -7.20
C VAL A 5 -12.41 2.15 -8.45
N LYS A 6 -11.40 3.02 -8.32
CA LYS A 6 -10.61 3.51 -9.47
C LYS A 6 -9.69 2.44 -10.09
N HIS A 7 -9.41 1.33 -9.39
CA HIS A 7 -8.41 0.34 -9.82
C HIS A 7 -8.82 -1.15 -9.67
N GLY A 8 -10.11 -1.43 -9.50
CA GLY A 8 -10.60 -2.81 -9.25
C GLY A 8 -10.18 -3.39 -7.89
N ILE A 9 -9.78 -2.53 -6.95
CA ILE A 9 -9.34 -2.86 -5.59
C ILE A 9 -10.26 -2.11 -4.64
N SER A 10 -10.93 -2.85 -3.76
CA SER A 10 -11.75 -2.23 -2.71
C SER A 10 -10.86 -1.69 -1.59
N PHE A 11 -11.38 -0.73 -0.83
CA PHE A 11 -10.68 -0.25 0.36
C PHE A 11 -10.44 -1.40 1.36
N GLU A 12 -11.43 -2.25 1.58
CA GLU A 12 -11.34 -3.43 2.46
C GLU A 12 -10.19 -4.36 2.04
N GLU A 13 -10.05 -4.63 0.75
CA GLU A 13 -8.93 -5.44 0.26
C GLU A 13 -7.58 -4.73 0.45
N ALA A 14 -7.51 -3.43 0.16
CA ALA A 14 -6.27 -2.67 0.37
C ALA A 14 -5.83 -2.68 1.84
N GLN A 15 -6.77 -2.71 2.79
CA GLN A 15 -6.46 -2.86 4.21
C GLN A 15 -5.84 -4.22 4.53
N THR A 16 -6.17 -5.28 3.77
CA THR A 16 -5.65 -6.62 4.06
C THR A 16 -4.12 -6.71 3.92
N VAL A 17 -3.54 -5.83 3.10
CA VAL A 17 -2.08 -5.74 2.89
C VAL A 17 -1.32 -5.42 4.18
N PHE A 18 -1.93 -4.69 5.11
CA PHE A 18 -1.30 -4.38 6.41
C PHE A 18 -1.21 -5.58 7.35
N TYR A 19 -1.91 -6.68 7.05
CA TYR A 19 -1.79 -7.94 7.79
C TYR A 19 -0.79 -8.93 7.16
N ASP A 20 -0.17 -8.55 6.04
CA ASP A 20 0.89 -9.36 5.44
C ASP A 20 2.22 -9.11 6.18
N ASN A 21 2.66 -10.13 6.92
CA ASN A 21 3.91 -10.07 7.68
C ASN A 21 5.16 -9.91 6.79
N ASN A 22 5.06 -10.20 5.49
CA ASN A 22 6.14 -10.02 4.52
C ASN A 22 6.01 -8.71 3.73
N ALA A 23 5.04 -7.86 4.07
CA ALA A 23 4.84 -6.60 3.39
C ALA A 23 6.08 -5.70 3.54
N LEU A 24 6.48 -5.10 2.43
CA LEU A 24 7.60 -4.16 2.38
C LEU A 24 7.08 -2.74 2.58
N LEU A 25 7.52 -2.09 3.66
CA LEU A 25 7.29 -0.67 3.88
C LEU A 25 8.42 0.15 3.26
N ILE A 26 8.08 0.97 2.28
CA ILE A 26 8.99 1.81 1.51
C ILE A 26 8.65 3.27 1.83
N ALA A 27 9.62 4.03 2.33
CA ALA A 27 9.47 5.47 2.48
C ALA A 27 9.52 6.12 1.09
N ASP A 28 8.65 7.10 0.82
CA ASP A 28 8.71 7.95 -0.37
C ASP A 28 9.26 9.34 0.01
N PRO A 29 10.60 9.50 0.09
CA PRO A 29 11.22 10.76 0.48
C PRO A 29 11.03 11.87 -0.55
N GLU A 30 10.73 11.57 -1.82
CA GLU A 30 10.55 12.58 -2.87
C GLU A 30 9.22 13.35 -2.74
N HIS A 31 8.17 12.73 -2.20
CA HIS A 31 6.85 13.37 -2.02
C HIS A 31 6.58 13.87 -0.59
N SER A 32 7.58 13.84 0.27
CA SER A 32 7.49 14.33 1.66
C SER A 32 7.60 15.86 1.70
N ASN A 33 6.52 16.56 1.32
CA ASN A 33 6.37 17.94 1.76
C ASN A 33 6.27 17.94 3.30
N LYS A 34 6.94 18.90 3.96
CA LYS A 34 7.22 19.08 5.41
C LYS A 34 6.21 18.60 6.48
N ASN A 35 4.97 18.22 6.13
CA ASN A 35 3.89 17.86 7.05
C ASN A 35 3.19 16.50 6.79
N ASP A 36 3.53 15.75 5.74
CA ASP A 36 2.76 14.55 5.35
C ASP A 36 3.72 13.40 4.97
N ASN A 37 4.16 12.62 5.96
CA ASN A 37 5.02 11.46 5.71
C ASN A 37 4.21 10.41 4.93
N ARG A 38 4.49 10.27 3.63
CA ARG A 38 3.87 9.28 2.76
C ARG A 38 4.70 8.02 2.75
N PHE A 39 4.02 6.91 2.94
CA PHE A 39 4.60 5.58 2.93
C PHE A 39 3.92 4.74 1.86
N VAL A 40 4.71 3.89 1.23
CA VAL A 40 4.24 2.93 0.26
C VAL A 40 4.42 1.55 0.86
N MET A 41 3.33 0.80 0.97
CA MET A 41 3.36 -0.59 1.41
C MET A 41 3.16 -1.49 0.21
N LEU A 42 4.06 -2.44 0.00
CA LEU A 42 3.97 -3.46 -1.02
C LEU A 42 3.77 -4.81 -0.34
N GLY A 43 2.59 -5.42 -0.52
CA GLY A 43 2.30 -6.70 0.11
C GLY A 43 1.15 -7.45 -0.56
N LEU A 44 0.86 -8.63 -0.03
CA LEU A 44 -0.14 -9.55 -0.56
C LEU A 44 -1.50 -9.32 0.13
N SER A 45 -2.55 -9.13 -0.66
CA SER A 45 -3.92 -9.08 -0.15
C SER A 45 -4.47 -10.47 0.14
N PHE A 46 -5.55 -10.56 0.92
CA PHE A 46 -6.26 -11.84 1.15
C PHE A 46 -6.83 -12.47 -0.13
N ASN A 47 -7.00 -11.68 -1.19
CA ASN A 47 -7.39 -12.17 -2.50
C ASN A 47 -6.18 -12.70 -3.31
N LEU A 48 -5.03 -12.90 -2.67
CA LEU A 48 -3.77 -13.35 -3.27
C LEU A 48 -3.28 -12.41 -4.38
N ARG A 49 -3.54 -11.11 -4.24
CA ARG A 49 -3.08 -10.09 -5.19
C ARG A 49 -1.99 -9.26 -4.56
N LEU A 50 -0.89 -9.08 -5.28
CA LEU A 50 0.16 -8.18 -4.83
C LEU A 50 -0.24 -6.73 -5.10
N LEU A 51 -0.31 -5.93 -4.05
CA LEU A 51 -0.81 -4.56 -4.08
C LEU A 51 0.26 -3.60 -3.58
N VAL A 52 0.21 -2.40 -4.17
CA VAL A 52 0.95 -1.23 -3.72
C VAL A 52 -0.06 -0.27 -3.09
N VAL A 53 0.10 0.00 -1.80
CA VAL A 53 -0.79 0.82 -0.99
C VAL A 53 -0.03 2.05 -0.49
N CYS A 54 -0.42 3.22 -0.98
CA CYS A 54 0.09 4.48 -0.47
C CYS A 54 -0.74 4.90 0.74
N HIS A 55 -0.09 5.20 1.85
CA HIS A 55 -0.73 5.63 3.09
C HIS A 55 0.08 6.72 3.80
N CYS A 56 -0.57 7.41 4.74
CA CYS A 56 0.11 8.28 5.69
C CYS A 56 -0.38 8.00 7.11
N TYR A 57 0.48 8.31 8.08
CA TYR A 57 0.12 8.31 9.50
C TYR A 57 -0.43 9.69 9.86
N ARG A 58 -1.58 9.70 10.56
CA ARG A 58 -2.11 10.91 11.23
C ARG A 58 -1.72 10.88 12.71
N GLU A 59 -2.07 11.92 13.46
CA GLU A 59 -1.92 11.90 14.93
C GLU A 59 -2.57 10.62 15.52
N GLY A 60 -1.76 9.86 16.28
CA GLY A 60 -2.10 8.52 16.79
C GLY A 60 -1.67 7.37 15.86
N ASP A 61 -2.21 6.17 16.10
CA ASP A 61 -1.93 4.96 15.30
C ASP A 61 -2.89 4.78 14.11
N ILE A 62 -3.41 5.90 13.57
CA ILE A 62 -4.40 5.88 12.49
C ILE A 62 -3.71 5.92 11.14
N ILE A 63 -3.87 4.85 10.38
CA ILE A 63 -3.41 4.72 8.99
C ILE A 63 -4.49 5.22 8.04
N ARG A 64 -4.17 6.22 7.21
CA ARG A 64 -5.04 6.66 6.11
C ARG A 64 -4.51 6.14 4.78
N ILE A 65 -5.27 5.26 4.13
CA ILE A 65 -4.99 4.84 2.75
C ILE A 65 -5.35 5.99 1.79
N ILE A 66 -4.37 6.41 0.99
CA ILE A 66 -4.49 7.46 -0.02
C ILE A 66 -4.87 6.84 -1.37
N SER A 67 -4.19 5.74 -1.73
CA SER A 67 -4.43 5.03 -2.98
C SER A 67 -3.99 3.57 -2.88
N ALA A 68 -4.59 2.72 -3.72
CA ALA A 68 -4.19 1.33 -3.88
C ALA A 68 -4.22 0.95 -5.35
N ARG A 69 -3.19 0.23 -5.79
CA ARG A 69 -3.09 -0.32 -7.15
C ARG A 69 -2.45 -1.70 -7.12
N LYS A 70 -2.57 -2.43 -8.23
CA LYS A 70 -1.80 -3.67 -8.41
C LYS A 70 -0.31 -3.33 -8.50
N ALA A 71 0.51 -4.18 -7.91
CA ALA A 71 1.94 -4.14 -8.10
C ALA A 71 2.30 -4.46 -9.56
N THR A 72 3.33 -3.79 -10.05
CA THR A 72 3.98 -4.10 -11.33
C THR A 72 4.83 -5.37 -11.20
N LYS A 73 5.25 -5.94 -12.34
CA LYS A 73 6.13 -7.12 -12.34
C LYS A 73 7.45 -6.85 -11.60
N THR A 74 7.99 -5.64 -11.70
CA THR A 74 9.24 -5.26 -11.03
C THR A 74 9.06 -5.20 -9.51
N GLU A 75 7.97 -4.58 -9.04
CA GLU A 75 7.61 -4.57 -7.63
C GLU A 75 7.35 -5.99 -7.11
N GLY A 76 6.72 -6.85 -7.92
CA GLY A 76 6.54 -8.26 -7.58
C GLY A 76 7.84 -9.03 -7.34
N LYS A 77 8.89 -8.73 -8.11
CA LYS A 77 10.23 -9.29 -7.85
C LYS A 77 10.82 -8.76 -6.55
N GLN A 78 10.60 -7.47 -6.24
CA GLN A 78 11.08 -6.88 -4.99
C GLN A 78 10.42 -7.53 -3.77
N TYR A 79 9.11 -7.80 -3.83
CA TYR A 79 8.39 -8.51 -2.76
C TYR A 79 8.85 -9.97 -2.61
N GLY A 80 9.06 -10.69 -3.71
CA GLY A 80 9.49 -12.08 -3.69
C GLY A 80 10.95 -12.32 -3.25
N GLY A 81 11.71 -11.24 -3.01
CA GLY A 81 13.15 -11.31 -2.80
C GLY A 81 13.88 -11.65 -4.09
N GLN A 82 14.80 -10.78 -4.50
CA GLN A 82 15.85 -11.19 -5.43
C GLN A 82 16.80 -12.09 -4.61
N LEU A 83 16.77 -13.40 -4.87
CA LEU A 83 17.87 -14.31 -4.52
C LEU A 83 19.15 -13.87 -5.23
#